data_AF-A0A7S0AV08-F1
#
_entry.id   AF-A0A7S0AV08-F1
#
_cell.length_a   1.000
_cell.length_b   1.000
_cell.length_c   1.000
_cell.angle_alpha   90.00
_cell.angle_beta   90.00
_cell.angle_gamma   90.00
#
_symmetry.space_group_name_H-M   'P 1'
#
loop_
_entity.id
_entity.type
_entity.pdbx_description
1 polymer ?
#
loop_
_entity_poly.entity_id
_entity_poly.type
_entity_poly.pdbx_seq_one_letter_code
_entity_poly.pdbx_strand_id
1 'polypeptide(L)'
;TDTAGLTKGVTPSDSNVDSEATAYGMTDEQFQSWFGKELASHPLMDKYPRIQETAPRAVTAWRARYRGNPTLWRRVFTVDRVIKELVEAAPILDAVIQIVDETDTEETGNLTLLDLASGRGFLSMFLSEILPKEKVEKIILVDKAWPMCNAEEVMSHQMSWEHIYGNRTNVLDGNE
;
A
#
# COMPACT_ATOMS: atom_id res chain seq x y z
N THR A 1 -17.64 -7.92 45.76
CA THR A 1 -17.26 -9.21 45.17
C THR A 1 -17.18 -9.03 43.68
N ASP A 2 -15.93 -9.10 43.19
CA ASP A 2 -15.44 -9.29 41.82
C ASP A 2 -15.93 -8.40 40.66
N THR A 3 -15.22 -7.29 40.48
CA THR A 3 -14.91 -6.75 39.14
C THR A 3 -13.65 -7.45 38.63
N ALA A 4 -13.84 -8.48 37.80
CA ALA A 4 -12.75 -9.12 37.07
C ALA A 4 -12.16 -8.13 36.06
N GLY A 5 -10.92 -7.72 36.30
CA GLY A 5 -10.13 -6.92 35.38
C GLY A 5 -9.85 -7.70 34.11
N LEU A 6 -10.29 -7.18 32.96
CA LEU A 6 -9.73 -7.56 31.67
C LEU A 6 -8.28 -7.09 31.63
N THR A 7 -7.35 -7.98 31.96
CA THR A 7 -5.95 -7.83 31.60
C THR A 7 -5.86 -7.84 30.09
N LYS A 8 -5.53 -6.69 29.48
CA LYS A 8 -4.97 -6.65 28.13
C LYS A 8 -3.79 -7.62 28.12
N GLY A 9 -3.92 -8.71 27.37
CA GLY A 9 -2.79 -9.56 27.04
C GLY A 9 -1.79 -8.71 26.26
N VAL A 10 -0.80 -8.17 26.95
CA VAL A 10 0.42 -7.69 26.32
C VAL A 10 1.16 -8.96 25.93
N THR A 11 0.97 -9.40 24.69
CA THR A 11 2.00 -10.21 24.03
C THR A 11 3.28 -9.39 24.07
N PRO A 12 4.43 -9.97 24.45
CA PRO A 12 5.70 -9.26 24.37
C PRO A 12 5.86 -8.82 22.92
N SER A 13 5.83 -7.52 22.67
CA SER A 13 6.31 -7.01 21.39
C SER A 13 7.80 -7.34 21.36
N ASP A 14 8.21 -8.24 20.47
CA ASP A 14 9.60 -8.53 20.15
C ASP A 14 10.22 -7.30 19.48
N SER A 15 10.44 -6.25 20.26
CA SER A 15 10.96 -4.95 19.81
C SER A 15 12.29 -5.07 19.07
N ASN A 16 12.99 -6.19 19.26
CA ASN A 16 14.25 -6.51 18.59
C ASN A 16 14.03 -6.94 17.13
N VAL A 17 13.01 -7.76 16.86
CA VAL A 17 12.71 -8.32 15.54
C VAL A 17 12.21 -7.24 14.58
N ASP A 18 11.35 -6.34 15.07
CA ASP A 18 10.93 -5.17 14.30
C ASP A 18 12.10 -4.24 13.97
N SER A 19 13.04 -4.10 14.90
CA SER A 19 14.25 -3.32 14.67
C SER A 19 15.11 -3.96 13.56
N GLU A 20 15.26 -5.28 13.54
CA GLU A 20 16.06 -6.01 12.55
C GLU A 20 15.40 -6.01 11.16
N ALA A 21 14.08 -6.20 11.10
CA ALA A 21 13.30 -6.12 9.87
C ALA A 21 13.40 -4.71 9.25
N THR A 22 13.37 -3.68 10.11
CA THR A 22 13.50 -2.28 9.70
C THR A 22 14.94 -1.88 9.37
N ALA A 23 15.94 -2.50 9.99
CA ALA A 23 17.37 -2.16 9.85
C ALA A 23 18.10 -2.95 8.76
N TYR A 24 17.40 -3.70 7.93
CA TYR A 24 17.98 -4.58 6.90
C TYR A 24 18.86 -5.73 7.42
N GLY A 25 18.64 -6.19 8.67
CA GLY A 25 19.45 -7.27 9.26
C GLY A 25 19.22 -8.67 8.65
N MET A 26 18.08 -8.87 7.99
CA MET A 26 17.68 -10.13 7.36
C MET A 26 17.98 -10.17 5.85
N THR A 27 18.21 -11.35 5.26
CA THR A 27 18.13 -11.51 3.79
C THR A 27 16.69 -11.29 3.30
N ASP A 28 16.48 -11.15 1.98
CA ASP A 28 15.13 -11.02 1.41
C ASP A 28 14.29 -12.26 1.70
N GLU A 29 14.88 -13.45 1.59
CA GLU A 29 14.20 -14.73 1.80
C GLU A 29 13.80 -14.90 3.26
N GLN A 30 14.70 -14.54 4.18
CA GLN A 30 14.42 -14.54 5.62
C GLN A 30 13.30 -13.57 5.97
N PHE A 31 13.37 -12.34 5.44
CA PHE A 31 12.36 -11.32 5.64
C PHE A 31 11.01 -11.74 5.07
N GLN A 32 10.97 -12.28 3.86
CA GLN A 32 9.74 -12.76 3.22
C GLN A 32 9.09 -13.88 4.04
N SER A 33 9.89 -14.85 4.50
CA SER A 33 9.39 -15.95 5.32
C SER A 33 8.87 -15.47 6.68
N TRP A 34 9.60 -14.56 7.33
CA TRP A 34 9.16 -13.96 8.58
C TRP A 34 7.86 -13.17 8.41
N PHE A 35 7.80 -12.22 7.46
CA PHE A 35 6.61 -11.40 7.22
C PHE A 35 5.39 -12.25 6.84
N GLY A 36 5.60 -13.34 6.08
CA GLY A 36 4.53 -14.30 5.79
C GLY A 36 3.93 -14.96 7.03
N LYS A 37 4.75 -15.25 8.06
CA LYS A 37 4.26 -15.78 9.35
C LYS A 37 3.50 -14.72 10.14
N GLU A 38 4.01 -13.49 10.18
CA GLU A 38 3.33 -12.38 10.84
C GLU A 38 1.95 -12.13 10.21
N LEU A 39 1.89 -12.11 8.87
CA LEU A 39 0.64 -11.95 8.13
C LEU A 39 -0.34 -13.11 8.39
N ALA A 40 0.15 -14.35 8.38
CA ALA A 40 -0.67 -15.55 8.63
C ALA A 40 -1.25 -15.59 10.05
N SER A 41 -0.67 -14.85 11.01
CA SER A 41 -1.21 -14.76 12.36
C SER A 41 -2.52 -13.95 12.42
N HIS A 42 -2.82 -13.15 11.40
CA HIS A 42 -4.00 -12.31 11.38
C HIS A 42 -5.25 -13.12 10.92
N PRO A 43 -6.32 -13.25 11.74
CA PRO A 43 -7.43 -14.18 11.46
C PRO A 43 -8.20 -13.92 10.16
N LEU A 44 -8.15 -12.70 9.63
CA LEU A 44 -8.82 -12.37 8.37
C LEU A 44 -8.08 -12.90 7.13
N MET A 45 -6.81 -13.25 7.24
CA MET A 45 -6.02 -13.65 6.07
C MET A 45 -6.39 -15.01 5.51
N ASP A 46 -6.96 -15.90 6.33
CA ASP A 46 -7.51 -17.19 5.88
C ASP A 46 -8.60 -17.04 4.81
N LYS A 47 -9.25 -15.86 4.73
CA LYS A 47 -10.26 -15.56 3.71
C LYS A 47 -9.67 -15.12 2.37
N TYR A 48 -8.38 -14.76 2.35
CA TYR A 48 -7.71 -14.18 1.18
C TYR A 48 -6.39 -14.91 0.88
N PRO A 49 -6.45 -16.21 0.53
CA PRO A 49 -5.26 -17.06 0.39
C PRO A 49 -4.28 -16.56 -0.66
N ARG A 50 -4.77 -16.00 -1.78
CA ARG A 50 -3.90 -15.44 -2.82
C ARG A 50 -3.14 -14.21 -2.30
N ILE A 51 -3.77 -13.37 -1.49
CA ILE A 51 -3.12 -12.22 -0.88
C ILE A 51 -2.07 -12.67 0.13
N GLN A 52 -2.38 -13.68 0.94
CA GLN A 52 -1.43 -14.27 1.88
C GLN A 52 -0.17 -14.82 1.17
N GLU A 53 -0.34 -15.35 -0.04
CA GLU A 53 0.76 -15.87 -0.87
C GLU A 53 1.57 -14.76 -1.60
N THR A 54 0.91 -13.70 -2.06
CA THR A 54 1.56 -12.67 -2.90
C THR A 54 2.10 -11.50 -2.10
N ALA A 55 1.45 -11.10 -1.01
CA ALA A 55 1.83 -9.92 -0.24
C ALA A 55 3.25 -9.98 0.36
N PRO A 56 3.74 -11.12 0.92
CA PRO A 56 5.12 -11.18 1.42
C PRO A 56 6.15 -10.91 0.32
N ARG A 57 5.90 -11.39 -0.89
CA ARG A 57 6.77 -11.11 -2.06
C ARG A 57 6.73 -9.62 -2.42
N ALA A 58 5.55 -9.01 -2.45
CA ALA A 58 5.39 -7.59 -2.73
C ALA A 58 6.16 -6.70 -1.74
N VAL A 59 5.98 -6.94 -0.43
CA VAL A 59 6.68 -6.16 0.62
C VAL A 59 8.19 -6.38 0.56
N THR A 60 8.64 -7.60 0.24
CA THR A 60 10.06 -7.90 0.05
C THR A 60 10.64 -7.16 -1.16
N ALA A 61 9.88 -7.05 -2.26
CA ALA A 61 10.28 -6.25 -3.41
C ALA A 61 10.41 -4.75 -3.06
N TRP A 62 9.49 -4.20 -2.26
CA TRP A 62 9.61 -2.83 -1.75
C TRP A 62 10.87 -2.66 -0.89
N ARG A 63 11.10 -3.60 0.03
CA ARG A 63 12.30 -3.60 0.89
C ARG A 63 13.57 -3.57 0.05
N ALA A 64 13.68 -4.43 -0.96
CA ALA A 64 14.81 -4.44 -1.87
C ALA A 64 15.00 -3.09 -2.59
N ARG A 65 13.90 -2.50 -3.09
CA ARG A 65 13.89 -1.19 -3.77
C ARG A 65 14.35 -0.05 -2.87
N TYR A 66 14.02 -0.10 -1.58
CA TYR A 66 14.32 0.98 -0.62
C TYR A 66 15.61 0.79 0.18
N ARG A 67 16.41 -0.24 -0.09
CA ARG A 67 17.68 -0.52 0.62
C ARG A 67 18.63 0.67 0.68
N GLY A 68 18.72 1.45 -0.38
CA GLY A 68 19.54 2.67 -0.44
C GLY A 68 18.96 3.87 0.33
N ASN A 69 17.76 3.77 0.88
CA ASN A 69 17.07 4.86 1.57
C ASN A 69 16.34 4.40 2.85
N PRO A 70 17.09 4.18 3.96
CA PRO A 70 16.51 3.72 5.23
C PRO A 70 15.47 4.66 5.82
N THR A 71 15.56 5.96 5.54
CA THR A 71 14.58 6.95 6.00
C THR A 71 13.25 6.77 5.30
N LEU A 72 13.25 6.55 3.98
CA LEU A 72 12.03 6.22 3.25
C LEU A 72 11.47 4.88 3.69
N TRP A 73 12.32 3.87 3.87
CA TRP A 73 11.88 2.56 4.36
C TRP A 73 11.16 2.65 5.70
N ARG A 74 11.72 3.35 6.70
CA ARG A 74 11.04 3.57 8.00
C ARG A 74 9.70 4.32 7.90
N ARG A 75 9.54 5.16 6.87
CA ARG A 75 8.28 5.88 6.62
C ARG A 75 7.22 4.97 6.00
N VAL A 76 7.64 4.00 5.19
CA VAL A 76 6.76 3.05 4.51
C VAL A 76 6.44 1.86 5.43
N PHE A 77 7.46 1.29 6.06
CA PHE A 77 7.38 0.01 6.74
C PHE A 77 7.54 0.13 8.26
N THR A 78 6.51 -0.38 8.93
CA THR A 78 6.53 -0.96 10.28
C THR A 78 5.59 -2.16 10.21
N VAL A 79 5.89 -3.28 10.86
CA VAL A 79 5.09 -4.51 10.71
C VAL A 79 3.60 -4.27 10.94
N ASP A 80 3.25 -3.62 12.04
CA ASP A 80 1.86 -3.32 12.42
C ASP A 80 1.13 -2.49 11.38
N ARG A 81 1.80 -1.46 10.85
CA ARG A 81 1.22 -0.59 9.82
C ARG A 81 0.96 -1.36 8.55
N VAL A 82 1.95 -2.08 8.04
CA VAL A 82 1.81 -2.76 6.74
C VAL A 82 0.81 -3.90 6.84
N ILE A 83 0.79 -4.66 7.93
CA ILE A 83 -0.23 -5.70 8.17
C ILE A 83 -1.62 -5.07 8.26
N LYS A 84 -1.78 -3.99 9.04
CA LYS A 84 -3.07 -3.30 9.16
C LYS A 84 -3.57 -2.83 7.79
N GLU A 85 -2.76 -2.08 7.06
CA GLU A 85 -3.14 -1.53 5.75
C GLU A 85 -3.45 -2.64 4.74
N LEU A 86 -2.69 -3.74 4.76
CA LEU A 86 -2.95 -4.91 3.92
C LEU A 86 -4.27 -5.61 4.27
N VAL A 87 -4.54 -5.83 5.55
CA VAL A 87 -5.77 -6.48 6.02
C VAL A 87 -6.99 -5.63 5.69
N GLU A 88 -6.91 -4.31 5.89
CA GLU A 88 -7.99 -3.37 5.52
C GLU A 88 -8.21 -3.33 4.00
N ALA A 89 -7.13 -3.43 3.21
CA ALA A 89 -7.19 -3.47 1.75
C ALA A 89 -7.55 -4.84 1.15
N ALA A 90 -7.45 -5.93 1.92
CA ALA A 90 -7.56 -7.30 1.39
C ALA A 90 -8.83 -7.59 0.59
N PRO A 91 -10.05 -7.18 1.01
CA PRO A 91 -11.26 -7.39 0.22
C PRO A 91 -11.20 -6.69 -1.16
N ILE A 92 -10.60 -5.50 -1.22
CA ILE A 92 -10.49 -4.71 -2.45
C ILE A 92 -9.40 -5.28 -3.35
N LEU A 93 -8.26 -5.66 -2.77
CA LEU A 93 -7.19 -6.35 -3.49
C LEU A 93 -7.72 -7.61 -4.18
N ASP A 94 -8.46 -8.46 -3.46
CA ASP A 94 -9.00 -9.71 -3.99
C ASP A 94 -9.97 -9.46 -5.17
N ALA A 95 -10.90 -8.51 -4.98
CA ALA A 95 -11.84 -8.13 -6.04
C ALA A 95 -11.15 -7.55 -7.28
N VAL A 96 -10.15 -6.67 -7.12
CA VAL A 96 -9.41 -6.08 -8.24
C VAL A 96 -8.60 -7.16 -8.96
N ILE A 97 -7.95 -8.05 -8.23
CA ILE A 97 -7.22 -9.19 -8.80
C ILE A 97 -8.16 -10.04 -9.67
N GLN A 98 -9.36 -10.36 -9.16
CA GLN A 98 -10.34 -11.13 -9.91
C GLN A 98 -10.79 -10.41 -11.20
N ILE A 99 -11.09 -9.11 -11.12
CA ILE A 99 -11.49 -8.31 -12.28
C ILE A 99 -10.38 -8.30 -13.34
N VAL A 100 -9.13 -8.11 -12.94
CA VAL A 100 -7.98 -8.08 -13.87
C VAL A 100 -7.74 -9.44 -14.50
N ASP A 101 -7.90 -10.53 -13.74
CA ASP A 101 -7.77 -11.89 -14.27
C ASP A 101 -8.85 -12.20 -15.31
N GLU A 102 -10.10 -11.81 -15.04
CA GLU A 102 -11.27 -12.03 -15.90
C GLU A 102 -11.30 -11.10 -17.13
N THR A 103 -10.54 -10.00 -17.12
CA THR A 103 -10.49 -9.07 -18.25
C THR A 103 -9.70 -9.66 -19.42
N ASP A 104 -10.34 -9.67 -20.60
CA ASP A 104 -9.68 -9.94 -21.88
C ASP A 104 -9.07 -8.67 -22.46
N THR A 105 -7.77 -8.50 -22.22
CA THR A 105 -7.01 -7.33 -22.67
C THR A 105 -6.71 -7.34 -24.17
N GLU A 106 -6.93 -8.45 -24.89
CA GLU A 106 -6.83 -8.45 -26.35
C GLU A 106 -8.00 -7.68 -26.98
N GLU A 107 -9.18 -7.74 -26.36
CA GLU A 107 -10.38 -7.01 -26.78
C GLU A 107 -10.42 -5.58 -26.19
N THR A 108 -10.14 -5.43 -24.90
CA THR A 108 -10.34 -4.15 -24.19
C THR A 108 -9.11 -3.25 -24.13
N GLY A 109 -7.93 -3.79 -24.50
CA GLY A 109 -6.64 -3.17 -24.19
C GLY A 109 -6.27 -3.27 -22.71
N ASN A 110 -5.06 -2.79 -22.39
CA ASN A 110 -4.53 -2.79 -21.03
C ASN A 110 -5.32 -1.85 -20.10
N LEU A 111 -5.46 -2.28 -18.86
CA LEU A 111 -6.22 -1.58 -17.83
C LEU A 111 -5.43 -0.41 -17.24
N THR A 112 -6.15 0.68 -16.97
CA THR A 112 -5.68 1.79 -16.12
C THR A 112 -6.52 1.81 -14.86
N LEU A 113 -5.88 1.69 -13.69
CA LEU A 113 -6.56 1.70 -12.39
C LEU A 113 -6.51 3.10 -11.78
N LEU A 114 -7.64 3.56 -11.24
CA LEU A 114 -7.74 4.82 -10.50
C LEU A 114 -7.98 4.50 -9.01
N ASP A 115 -7.00 4.81 -8.17
CA ASP A 115 -7.08 4.63 -6.71
C ASP A 115 -7.55 5.94 -6.07
N LEU A 116 -8.84 6.01 -5.77
CA LEU A 116 -9.48 7.21 -5.23
C LEU A 116 -9.37 7.24 -3.70
N ALA A 117 -9.09 8.43 -3.15
CA ALA A 117 -8.78 8.61 -1.74
C ALA A 117 -7.61 7.74 -1.26
N SER A 118 -6.60 7.61 -2.13
CA SER A 118 -5.48 6.68 -1.98
C SER A 118 -4.62 6.88 -0.73
N GLY A 119 -4.69 8.03 -0.07
CA GLY A 119 -3.95 8.30 1.16
C GLY A 119 -2.44 8.16 0.95
N ARG A 120 -1.82 7.20 1.65
CA ARG A 120 -0.39 6.87 1.48
C ARG A 120 -0.13 5.93 0.28
N GLY A 121 -1.17 5.43 -0.38
CA GLY A 121 -1.09 4.59 -1.56
C GLY A 121 -0.79 3.12 -1.29
N PHE A 122 -1.01 2.59 -0.07
CA PHE A 122 -0.68 1.18 0.24
C PHE A 122 -1.43 0.19 -0.67
N LEU A 123 -2.72 0.42 -0.93
CA LEU A 123 -3.51 -0.39 -1.87
C LEU A 123 -2.81 -0.49 -3.23
N SER A 124 -2.54 0.66 -3.84
CA SER A 124 -1.85 0.74 -5.13
C SER A 124 -0.42 0.20 -5.11
N MET A 125 0.32 0.37 -4.01
CA MET A 125 1.64 -0.24 -3.86
C MET A 125 1.54 -1.77 -3.92
N PHE A 126 0.56 -2.37 -3.24
CA PHE A 126 0.31 -3.81 -3.32
C PHE A 126 -0.10 -4.23 -4.73
N LEU A 127 -1.09 -3.55 -5.31
CA LEU A 127 -1.55 -3.83 -6.68
C LEU A 127 -0.40 -3.75 -7.70
N SER A 128 0.54 -2.81 -7.55
CA SER A 128 1.68 -2.63 -8.46
C SER A 128 2.66 -3.81 -8.50
N GLU A 129 2.70 -4.61 -7.42
CA GLU A 129 3.54 -5.81 -7.36
C GLU A 129 2.76 -7.10 -7.62
N ILE A 130 1.46 -7.12 -7.30
CA ILE A 130 0.63 -8.32 -7.38
C ILE A 130 0.02 -8.49 -8.78
N LEU A 131 -0.37 -7.39 -9.44
CA LEU A 131 -1.08 -7.47 -10.71
C LEU A 131 -0.15 -7.80 -11.89
N PRO A 132 -0.64 -8.53 -12.90
CA PRO A 132 0.09 -8.81 -14.12
C PRO A 132 0.41 -7.52 -14.90
N LYS A 133 1.70 -7.28 -15.15
CA LYS A 133 2.20 -6.06 -15.84
C LYS A 133 1.75 -6.00 -17.30
N GLU A 134 1.50 -7.15 -17.90
CA GLU A 134 1.00 -7.30 -19.26
C GLU A 134 -0.48 -6.91 -19.39
N LYS A 135 -1.25 -6.90 -18.29
CA LYS A 135 -2.66 -6.50 -18.30
C LYS A 135 -2.90 -5.09 -17.76
N VAL A 136 -2.05 -4.59 -16.86
CA VAL A 136 -2.24 -3.28 -16.20
C VAL A 136 -1.15 -2.32 -16.64
N GLU A 137 -1.53 -1.29 -17.39
CA GLU A 137 -0.61 -0.27 -17.91
C GLU A 137 -0.12 0.67 -16.80
N LYS A 138 -1.04 1.16 -15.96
CA LYS A 138 -0.75 2.13 -14.90
C LYS A 138 -1.79 2.14 -13.79
N ILE A 139 -1.34 2.59 -12.63
CA ILE A 139 -2.16 2.83 -11.43
C ILE A 139 -1.99 4.29 -11.06
N ILE A 140 -3.09 5.06 -11.10
CA ILE A 140 -3.11 6.50 -10.84
C ILE A 140 -3.69 6.72 -9.45
N LEU A 141 -2.88 7.31 -8.57
CA LEU A 141 -3.25 7.69 -7.22
C LEU A 141 -4.00 9.02 -7.23
N VAL A 142 -5.19 9.08 -6.65
CA VAL A 142 -5.96 10.32 -6.45
C VAL A 142 -6.27 10.45 -4.97
N ASP A 143 -5.96 11.58 -4.34
CA ASP A 143 -6.26 11.83 -2.91
C ASP A 143 -6.72 13.29 -2.67
N LYS A 144 -6.94 13.69 -1.41
CA LYS A 144 -7.55 14.90 -0.78
C LYS A 144 -7.27 16.30 -1.35
N ALA A 145 -6.74 16.41 -2.56
CA ALA A 145 -6.85 17.57 -3.42
C ALA A 145 -7.93 17.41 -4.52
N TRP A 146 -8.85 16.42 -4.41
CA TRP A 146 -9.91 16.22 -5.41
C TRP A 146 -11.31 15.89 -4.83
N PRO A 147 -12.37 16.64 -5.20
CA PRO A 147 -12.33 17.98 -5.76
C PRO A 147 -12.04 19.01 -4.66
N MET A 148 -11.11 19.92 -4.90
CA MET A 148 -10.89 21.12 -4.08
C MET A 148 -12.06 22.09 -4.31
N CYS A 149 -13.21 21.79 -3.72
CA CYS A 149 -14.33 22.73 -3.72
C CYS A 149 -13.93 23.94 -2.86
N ASN A 150 -13.66 25.07 -3.50
CA ASN A 150 -13.31 26.36 -2.88
C ASN A 150 -11.96 26.41 -2.14
N ALA A 151 -10.99 25.57 -2.49
CA ALA A 151 -9.64 25.71 -1.95
C ALA A 151 -8.68 26.30 -2.98
N GLU A 152 -7.95 27.33 -2.57
CA GLU A 152 -7.07 28.13 -3.43
C GLU A 152 -5.67 27.50 -3.59
N GLU A 153 -5.22 26.70 -2.62
CA GLU A 153 -3.86 26.13 -2.58
C GLU A 153 -3.84 24.67 -2.08
N VAL A 154 -2.87 23.88 -2.56
CA VAL A 154 -2.55 22.55 -2.00
C VAL A 154 -1.74 22.71 -0.72
N MET A 155 -2.22 22.17 0.39
CA MET A 155 -1.48 22.15 1.65
C MET A 155 -0.30 21.16 1.59
N SER A 156 0.75 21.43 2.35
CA SER A 156 2.00 20.64 2.36
C SER A 156 1.86 19.14 2.72
N HIS A 157 0.72 18.74 3.29
CA HIS A 157 0.40 17.35 3.64
C HIS A 157 -0.56 16.67 2.65
N GLN A 158 -0.97 17.37 1.58
CA GLN A 158 -1.80 16.85 0.51
C GLN A 158 -0.93 16.46 -0.69
N MET A 159 -1.39 15.51 -1.51
CA MET A 159 -0.71 15.17 -2.76
C MET A 159 -0.81 16.31 -3.79
N SER A 160 0.29 16.57 -4.50
CA SER A 160 0.31 17.49 -5.64
C SER A 160 -0.64 17.00 -6.74
N TRP A 161 -1.44 17.90 -7.32
CA TRP A 161 -2.36 17.60 -8.44
C TRP A 161 -1.69 17.70 -9.82
N GLU A 162 -0.38 17.93 -9.89
CA GLU A 162 0.36 18.06 -11.16
C GLU A 162 0.17 16.83 -12.07
N HIS A 163 -0.05 15.66 -11.49
CA HIS A 163 -0.35 14.44 -12.22
C HIS A 163 -1.75 14.39 -12.86
N ILE A 164 -2.68 15.30 -12.47
CA ILE A 164 -4.03 15.43 -13.04
C ILE A 164 -4.10 16.60 -14.02
N TYR A 165 -3.58 17.76 -13.63
CA TYR A 165 -3.70 19.00 -14.41
C TYR A 165 -2.43 19.42 -15.15
N GLY A 166 -1.32 18.68 -15.01
CA GLY A 166 0.00 19.12 -15.44
C GLY A 166 0.56 20.26 -14.56
N ASN A 167 1.79 20.69 -14.86
CA ASN A 167 2.28 21.97 -14.37
C ASN A 167 1.43 23.07 -15.02
N ARG A 168 0.47 23.65 -14.29
CA ARG A 168 -0.24 24.85 -14.72
C ARG A 168 0.69 26.07 -14.64
N THR A 169 1.77 26.07 -15.40
CA THR A 169 2.37 27.33 -15.85
C THR A 169 1.48 27.85 -16.97
N ASN A 170 0.80 28.97 -16.73
CA ASN A 170 0.14 29.84 -17.73
C ASN A 170 -1.34 29.56 -18.06
N VAL A 171 -2.25 29.65 -17.08
CA VAL A 171 -3.68 29.93 -17.37
C VAL A 171 -4.25 31.09 -16.55
N LEU A 172 -3.47 31.71 -15.66
CA LEU A 172 -3.91 32.86 -14.85
C LEU A 172 -3.19 34.18 -15.18
N ASP A 173 -2.26 34.19 -16.14
CA ASP A 173 -1.79 35.45 -16.71
C ASP A 173 -2.83 35.92 -17.72
N GLY A 174 -3.86 36.58 -17.17
CA GLY A 174 -4.89 37.25 -17.93
C GLY A 174 -4.26 38.27 -18.87
N ASN A 175 -4.71 38.25 -20.12
CA ASN A 175 -4.72 39.44 -20.95
C ASN A 175 -5.65 40.47 -20.29
N GLU A 176 -5.06 41.51 -19.69
CA GLU A 176 -5.58 42.88 -19.71
C GLU A 176 -4.55 43.80 -20.36
#